data_AF-A0A1S1Z1K9-F1
#
_entry.id   AF-A0A1S1Z1K9-F1
#
_cell.length_a   1.000
_cell.length_b   1.000
_cell.length_c   1.000
_cell.angle_alpha   90.00
_cell.angle_beta   90.00
_cell.angle_gamma   90.00
#
_symmetry.space_group_name_H-M   'P 1'
#
loop_
_entity.id
_entity.type
_entity.pdbx_description
1 polymer ?
#
loop_
_entity_poly.entity_id
_entity_poly.type
_entity_poly.pdbx_seq_one_letter_code
_entity_poly.pdbx_strand_id
1 'polypeptide(L)'
;MFKNLKSSINHWYLLLIAGILFIVGGVLTFTFPIVSYITLATVFAYLFLIEGVSEMIFAIANRKEIKGWGWTLFYGLLSFVIGVYLILNPGLSAATMPVYLGFFFMAKSLVGIAIGGKIQKDFGLGGHLIAVGIVGIILSTILIVNPIFAGFTILLTTGIVLISSGVYSFLLGLRFRTLNQLMKQKKQSNSDKKQEKTSEETVKDKSNNEVKTVDNEETEIKENNVEVVVAEEVTEEKDASKKDNVIHL
;
A
#
# COMPACT_ATOMS: atom_id res chain seq x y z
N MET A 1 14.69 0.53 9.94
CA MET A 1 14.60 0.10 8.52
C MET A 1 13.23 0.36 7.86
N PHE A 2 12.40 1.29 8.38
CA PHE A 2 11.01 1.51 7.90
C PHE A 2 10.72 2.89 7.27
N LYS A 3 11.75 3.68 6.90
CA LYS A 3 11.55 5.03 6.37
C LYS A 3 11.31 5.11 4.84
N ASN A 4 11.34 3.98 4.12
CA ASN A 4 11.28 3.93 2.65
C ASN A 4 10.01 3.29 2.04
N LEU A 5 8.87 3.34 2.74
CA LEU A 5 7.58 2.83 2.21
C LEU A 5 6.72 3.93 1.53
N LYS A 6 7.26 5.13 1.33
CA LYS A 6 6.53 6.30 0.82
C LYS A 6 6.57 6.44 -0.70
N SER A 7 6.61 5.31 -1.43
CA SER A 7 6.50 5.27 -2.90
C SER A 7 5.66 4.09 -3.40
N SER A 8 4.56 3.76 -2.70
CA SER A 8 3.63 2.70 -3.12
C SER A 8 2.22 3.24 -3.46
N ILE A 9 2.09 4.54 -3.75
CA ILE A 9 0.80 5.26 -3.88
C ILE A 9 0.69 6.01 -5.23
N ASN A 10 1.24 5.46 -6.31
CA ASN A 10 1.00 5.98 -7.67
C ASN A 10 0.28 4.99 -8.60
N HIS A 11 0.04 3.76 -8.16
CA HIS A 11 -0.54 2.69 -9.00
C HIS A 11 -2.03 2.43 -8.73
N TRP A 12 -2.79 3.42 -8.26
CA TRP A 12 -4.25 3.30 -8.09
C TRP A 12 -4.97 2.90 -9.39
N TYR A 13 -4.41 3.32 -10.53
CA TYR A 13 -4.87 2.94 -11.86
C TYR A 13 -4.61 1.46 -12.18
N LEU A 14 -3.55 0.83 -11.64
CA LEU A 14 -3.31 -0.61 -11.83
C LEU A 14 -4.40 -1.46 -11.18
N LEU A 15 -4.95 -1.05 -10.03
CA LEU A 15 -6.07 -1.74 -9.40
C LEU A 15 -7.36 -1.61 -10.22
N LEU A 16 -7.59 -0.43 -10.80
CA LEU A 16 -8.75 -0.17 -11.67
C LEU A 16 -8.67 -0.98 -12.97
N ILE A 17 -7.51 -0.98 -13.63
CA ILE A 17 -7.30 -1.75 -14.87
C ILE A 17 -7.42 -3.25 -14.59
N ALA A 18 -6.86 -3.73 -13.47
CA ALA A 18 -6.96 -5.12 -13.07
C ALA A 18 -8.42 -5.52 -12.78
N GLY A 19 -9.18 -4.67 -12.09
CA GLY A 19 -10.60 -4.92 -11.81
C GLY A 19 -11.43 -5.08 -13.09
N ILE A 20 -11.24 -4.18 -14.06
CA ILE A 20 -11.90 -4.27 -15.38
C ILE A 20 -11.48 -5.55 -16.11
N LEU A 21 -10.19 -5.87 -16.11
CA LEU A 21 -9.66 -7.07 -16.76
C LEU A 21 -10.25 -8.35 -16.15
N PHE A 22 -10.40 -8.41 -14.83
CA PHE A 22 -11.02 -9.53 -14.13
C PHE A 22 -12.52 -9.68 -14.45
N ILE A 23 -13.26 -8.58 -14.54
CA ILE A 23 -14.68 -8.61 -14.94
C ILE A 23 -14.81 -9.14 -16.37
N VAL A 24 -14.01 -8.59 -17.31
CA VAL A 24 -14.03 -9.03 -18.72
C VAL A 24 -13.62 -10.50 -18.83
N GLY A 25 -12.58 -10.91 -18.12
CA GLY A 25 -12.14 -12.32 -18.08
C GLY A 25 -13.22 -13.24 -17.51
N GLY A 26 -13.92 -12.82 -16.46
CA GLY A 26 -15.06 -13.53 -15.90
C GLY A 26 -16.20 -13.70 -16.90
N VAL A 27 -16.57 -12.65 -17.61
CA VAL A 27 -17.62 -12.71 -18.66
C VAL A 27 -17.19 -13.62 -19.82
N LEU A 28 -15.95 -13.49 -20.30
CA LEU A 28 -15.41 -14.34 -21.37
C LEU A 28 -15.40 -15.82 -20.99
N THR A 29 -15.21 -16.12 -19.69
CA THR A 29 -15.26 -17.48 -19.15
C THR A 29 -16.61 -18.15 -19.39
N PHE A 30 -17.71 -17.39 -19.22
CA PHE A 30 -19.06 -17.89 -19.47
C PHE A 30 -19.42 -17.93 -20.95
N THR A 31 -18.94 -16.96 -21.75
CA THR A 31 -19.23 -16.90 -23.18
C THR A 31 -18.54 -18.03 -23.96
N PHE A 32 -17.27 -18.33 -23.63
CA PHE A 32 -16.47 -19.35 -24.31
C PHE A 32 -15.93 -20.39 -23.32
N PRO A 33 -16.78 -21.31 -22.83
CA PRO A 33 -16.41 -22.20 -21.75
C PRO A 33 -15.25 -23.14 -22.08
N ILE A 34 -15.23 -23.66 -23.32
CA ILE A 34 -14.18 -24.58 -23.78
C ILE A 34 -12.83 -23.88 -23.91
N VAL A 35 -12.80 -22.72 -24.56
CA VAL A 35 -11.57 -21.94 -24.76
C VAL A 35 -11.02 -21.47 -23.41
N SER A 36 -11.90 -21.03 -22.52
CA SER A 36 -11.54 -20.57 -21.17
C SER A 36 -10.96 -21.70 -20.34
N TYR A 37 -11.52 -22.91 -20.43
CA TYR A 37 -10.99 -24.08 -19.75
C TYR A 37 -9.58 -24.46 -20.22
N ILE A 38 -9.35 -24.50 -21.55
CA ILE A 38 -8.03 -24.78 -22.13
C ILE A 38 -7.03 -23.68 -21.73
N THR A 39 -7.46 -22.42 -21.73
CA THR A 39 -6.64 -21.29 -21.29
C THR A 39 -6.23 -21.44 -19.83
N LEU A 40 -7.17 -21.81 -18.95
CA LEU A 40 -6.90 -22.04 -17.53
C LEU A 40 -5.91 -23.19 -17.32
N ALA A 41 -6.09 -24.30 -18.04
CA ALA A 41 -5.16 -25.42 -18.02
C ALA A 41 -3.76 -25.02 -18.52
N THR A 42 -3.68 -24.12 -19.51
CA THR A 42 -2.41 -23.62 -20.04
C THR A 42 -1.71 -22.71 -19.02
N VAL A 43 -2.43 -21.76 -18.42
CA VAL A 43 -1.92 -20.90 -17.34
C VAL A 43 -1.37 -21.75 -16.20
N PHE A 44 -2.10 -22.79 -15.85
CA PHE A 44 -1.70 -23.65 -14.75
C PHE A 44 -0.51 -24.57 -15.09
N ALA A 45 -0.34 -24.96 -16.35
CA ALA A 45 0.89 -25.62 -16.80
C ALA A 45 2.11 -24.69 -16.63
N TYR A 46 1.96 -23.39 -16.92
CA TYR A 46 2.99 -22.40 -16.60
C TYR A 46 3.22 -22.25 -15.09
N LEU A 47 2.18 -22.32 -14.26
CA LEU A 47 2.34 -22.30 -12.81
C LEU A 47 3.19 -23.48 -12.32
N PHE A 48 2.97 -24.69 -12.87
CA PHE A 48 3.78 -25.87 -12.56
C PHE A 48 5.25 -25.69 -12.95
N LEU A 49 5.53 -25.03 -14.08
CA LEU A 49 6.90 -24.67 -14.44
C LEU A 49 7.53 -23.71 -13.44
N ILE A 50 6.81 -22.64 -13.10
CA ILE A 50 7.31 -21.62 -12.17
C ILE A 50 7.54 -22.24 -10.79
N GLU A 51 6.62 -23.09 -10.33
CA GLU A 51 6.73 -23.83 -9.08
C GLU A 51 7.95 -24.76 -9.09
N GLY A 52 8.08 -25.61 -10.12
CA GLY A 52 9.22 -26.52 -10.25
C GLY A 52 10.57 -25.79 -10.30
N VAL A 53 10.66 -24.71 -11.08
CA VAL A 53 11.89 -23.88 -11.14
C VAL A 53 12.15 -23.21 -9.80
N SER A 54 11.13 -22.63 -9.16
CA SER A 54 11.27 -21.97 -7.86
C SER A 54 11.75 -22.94 -6.79
N GLU A 55 11.24 -24.17 -6.81
CA GLU A 55 11.61 -25.21 -5.85
C GLU A 55 13.01 -25.77 -6.11
N MET A 56 13.41 -25.92 -7.37
CA MET A 56 14.80 -26.23 -7.73
C MET A 56 15.76 -25.14 -7.23
N ILE A 57 15.44 -23.86 -7.46
CA ILE A 57 16.26 -22.73 -6.98
C ILE A 57 16.31 -22.74 -5.45
N PHE A 58 15.15 -22.89 -4.79
CA PHE A 58 15.04 -22.91 -3.34
C PHE A 58 15.86 -24.05 -2.72
N ALA A 59 15.78 -25.24 -3.31
CA ALA A 59 16.59 -26.37 -2.92
C ALA A 59 18.06 -25.97 -3.04
N ILE A 60 18.56 -25.61 -4.23
CA ILE A 60 19.98 -25.35 -4.48
C ILE A 60 20.53 -24.23 -3.57
N ALA A 61 19.74 -23.20 -3.33
CA ALA A 61 20.08 -22.07 -2.45
C ALA A 61 20.26 -22.52 -0.99
N ASN A 62 19.36 -23.37 -0.50
CA ASN A 62 19.33 -23.81 0.90
C ASN A 62 19.92 -25.20 1.12
N ARG A 63 20.74 -25.70 0.17
CA ARG A 63 21.31 -27.06 0.20
C ARG A 63 22.10 -27.40 1.46
N LYS A 64 22.63 -26.40 2.17
CA LYS A 64 23.42 -26.57 3.39
C LYS A 64 22.57 -26.54 4.67
N GLU A 65 21.38 -25.97 4.61
CA GLU A 65 20.50 -25.78 5.77
C GLU A 65 19.39 -26.84 5.82
N ILE A 66 18.98 -27.37 4.66
CA ILE A 66 17.90 -28.35 4.56
C ILE A 66 18.46 -29.79 4.57
N LYS A 67 18.16 -30.55 5.63
CA LYS A 67 18.34 -32.01 5.62
C LYS A 67 17.36 -32.63 4.60
N GLY A 68 17.89 -33.33 3.60
CA GLY A 68 17.08 -33.94 2.54
C GLY A 68 16.93 -33.09 1.26
N TRP A 69 17.79 -32.09 1.06
CA TRP A 69 17.84 -31.23 -0.14
C TRP A 69 17.65 -31.97 -1.48
N GLY A 70 18.24 -33.16 -1.64
CA GLY A 70 18.13 -33.94 -2.88
C GLY A 70 16.69 -34.38 -3.19
N TRP A 71 15.87 -34.66 -2.18
CA TRP A 71 14.46 -34.99 -2.38
C TRP A 71 13.64 -33.79 -2.84
N THR A 72 13.91 -32.61 -2.26
CA THR A 72 13.28 -31.36 -2.70
C THR A 72 13.69 -31.01 -4.13
N LEU A 73 14.96 -31.20 -4.48
CA LEU A 73 15.44 -31.00 -5.86
C LEU A 73 14.74 -31.98 -6.83
N PHE A 74 14.63 -33.25 -6.47
CA PHE A 74 13.94 -34.25 -7.28
C PHE A 74 12.47 -33.91 -7.49
N TYR A 75 11.76 -33.49 -6.43
CA TYR A 75 10.38 -33.06 -6.52
C TYR A 75 10.23 -31.82 -7.43
N GLY A 76 11.08 -30.80 -7.26
CA GLY A 76 11.08 -29.62 -8.12
C GLY A 76 11.35 -29.97 -9.60
N LEU A 77 12.30 -30.89 -9.86
CA LEU A 77 12.58 -31.37 -11.21
C LEU A 77 11.41 -32.15 -11.81
N LEU A 78 10.76 -33.01 -11.02
CA LEU A 78 9.59 -33.76 -11.45
C LEU A 78 8.43 -32.82 -11.81
N SER A 79 8.15 -31.83 -10.95
CA SER A 79 7.15 -30.79 -11.20
C SER A 79 7.46 -29.98 -12.45
N PHE A 80 8.74 -29.63 -12.69
CA PHE A 80 9.16 -28.95 -13.92
C PHE A 80 8.90 -29.79 -15.17
N VAL A 81 9.30 -31.07 -15.17
CA VAL A 81 9.09 -31.98 -16.32
C VAL A 81 7.60 -32.17 -16.59
N ILE A 82 6.79 -32.33 -15.54
CA ILE A 82 5.33 -32.38 -15.65
C ILE A 82 4.79 -31.09 -16.27
N GLY A 83 5.24 -29.92 -15.79
CA GLY A 83 4.86 -28.62 -16.36
C GLY A 83 5.18 -28.52 -17.85
N VAL A 84 6.38 -28.92 -18.28
CA VAL A 84 6.76 -28.94 -19.70
C VAL A 84 5.83 -29.87 -20.50
N TYR A 85 5.58 -31.06 -19.97
CA TYR A 85 4.73 -32.05 -20.61
C TYR A 85 3.27 -31.56 -20.79
N LEU A 86 2.74 -30.85 -19.79
CA LEU A 86 1.40 -30.25 -19.82
C LEU A 86 1.29 -29.13 -20.87
N ILE A 87 2.36 -28.34 -21.09
CA ILE A 87 2.39 -27.30 -22.14
C ILE A 87 2.38 -27.92 -23.53
N LEU A 88 3.17 -28.97 -23.74
CA LEU A 88 3.25 -29.66 -25.03
C LEU A 88 1.93 -30.37 -25.39
N ASN A 89 1.15 -30.78 -24.39
CA ASN A 89 -0.12 -31.48 -24.57
C ASN A 89 -1.27 -30.79 -23.80
N PRO A 90 -1.84 -29.70 -24.34
CA PRO A 90 -2.92 -28.96 -23.68
C PRO A 90 -4.16 -29.83 -23.37
N GLY A 91 -4.43 -30.86 -24.19
CA GLY A 91 -5.53 -31.80 -23.96
C GLY A 91 -5.32 -32.68 -22.74
N LEU A 92 -4.09 -33.16 -22.51
CA LEU A 92 -3.75 -33.90 -21.29
C LEU A 92 -3.74 -32.98 -20.07
N SER A 93 -3.29 -31.74 -20.26
CA SER A 93 -3.36 -30.71 -19.23
C SER A 93 -4.78 -30.49 -18.75
N ALA A 94 -5.72 -30.30 -19.68
CA ALA A 94 -7.13 -30.19 -19.36
C ALA A 94 -7.65 -31.41 -18.56
N ALA A 95 -7.25 -32.64 -18.88
CA ALA A 95 -7.73 -33.84 -18.19
C ALA A 95 -7.16 -34.02 -16.77
N THR A 96 -5.92 -33.60 -16.51
CA THR A 96 -5.24 -33.82 -15.22
C THR A 96 -5.52 -32.71 -14.21
N MET A 97 -5.77 -31.48 -14.68
CA MET A 97 -6.10 -30.31 -13.85
C MET A 97 -7.16 -30.56 -12.77
N PRO A 98 -8.31 -31.18 -13.09
CA PRO A 98 -9.39 -31.28 -12.12
C PRO A 98 -9.04 -32.25 -10.99
N VAL A 99 -8.18 -33.24 -11.25
CA VAL A 99 -7.69 -34.16 -10.22
C VAL A 99 -6.81 -33.41 -9.23
N TYR A 100 -5.86 -32.62 -9.72
CA TYR A 100 -5.00 -31.80 -8.86
C TYR A 100 -5.82 -30.80 -8.06
N LEU A 101 -6.73 -30.08 -8.72
CA LEU A 101 -7.61 -29.12 -8.05
C LEU A 101 -8.54 -29.81 -7.05
N GLY A 102 -8.99 -31.03 -7.33
CA GLY A 102 -9.69 -31.87 -6.36
C GLY A 102 -8.88 -32.04 -5.08
N PHE A 103 -7.66 -32.56 -5.17
CA PHE A 103 -6.80 -32.71 -3.99
C PHE A 103 -6.51 -31.38 -3.28
N PHE A 104 -6.27 -30.30 -4.04
CA PHE A 104 -6.06 -28.97 -3.48
C PHE A 104 -7.28 -28.47 -2.69
N PHE A 105 -8.49 -28.65 -3.23
CA PHE A 105 -9.73 -28.30 -2.56
C PHE A 105 -9.96 -29.16 -1.33
N MET A 106 -9.67 -30.46 -1.39
CA MET A 106 -9.72 -31.36 -0.24
C MET A 106 -8.85 -30.85 0.92
N ALA A 107 -7.59 -30.51 0.62
CA ALA A 107 -6.65 -29.98 1.60
C ALA A 107 -7.14 -28.64 2.18
N LYS A 108 -7.61 -27.72 1.33
CA LYS A 108 -8.21 -26.44 1.76
C LYS A 108 -9.41 -26.64 2.67
N SER A 109 -10.29 -27.59 2.35
CA SER A 109 -11.46 -27.90 3.15
C SER A 109 -11.10 -28.46 4.51
N LEU A 110 -10.12 -29.37 4.59
CA LEU A 110 -9.62 -29.90 5.86
C LEU A 110 -9.05 -28.80 6.76
N VAL A 111 -8.24 -27.91 6.18
CA VAL A 111 -7.70 -26.73 6.91
C VAL A 111 -8.84 -25.81 7.36
N GLY A 112 -9.85 -25.60 6.52
CA GLY A 112 -11.04 -24.80 6.85
C GLY A 112 -11.82 -25.36 8.03
N ILE A 113 -12.01 -26.68 8.09
CA ILE A 113 -12.63 -27.36 9.24
C ILE A 113 -11.77 -27.18 10.49
N ALA A 114 -10.46 -27.37 10.39
CA ALA A 114 -9.55 -27.24 11.54
C ALA A 114 -9.56 -25.81 12.12
N ILE A 115 -9.55 -24.79 11.27
CA ILE A 115 -9.65 -23.39 11.68
C ILE A 115 -11.06 -23.08 12.22
N GLY A 116 -12.10 -23.59 11.55
CA GLY A 116 -13.49 -23.44 11.98
C GLY A 116 -13.72 -24.01 13.38
N GLY A 117 -13.15 -25.18 13.68
CA GLY A 117 -13.20 -25.80 15.01
C GLY A 117 -12.54 -24.95 16.09
N LYS A 118 -11.38 -24.34 15.79
CA LYS A 118 -10.72 -23.40 16.71
C LYS A 118 -11.60 -22.17 16.97
N ILE A 119 -12.09 -21.53 15.91
CA ILE A 119 -12.93 -20.33 16.03
C ILE A 119 -14.27 -20.63 16.71
N GLN A 120 -14.85 -21.81 16.50
CA GLN A 120 -16.08 -22.21 17.16
C GLN A 120 -15.87 -22.37 18.67
N LYS A 121 -14.73 -22.93 19.07
CA LYS A 121 -14.39 -23.07 20.49
C LYS A 121 -14.15 -21.72 21.17
N ASP A 122 -13.48 -20.80 20.48
CA ASP A 122 -13.05 -19.53 21.07
C ASP A 122 -14.13 -18.44 21.04
N PHE A 123 -14.96 -18.39 19.98
CA PHE A 123 -15.92 -17.30 19.74
C PHE A 123 -17.36 -17.77 19.45
N GLY A 124 -17.62 -19.09 19.42
CA GLY A 124 -18.95 -19.65 19.11
C GLY A 124 -19.42 -19.48 17.66
N LEU A 125 -18.71 -18.69 16.84
CA LEU A 125 -19.12 -18.30 15.48
C LEU A 125 -18.54 -19.20 14.36
N GLY A 126 -17.70 -20.18 14.71
CA GLY A 126 -16.98 -21.01 13.74
C GLY A 126 -17.80 -22.09 13.02
N GLY A 127 -19.06 -22.32 13.41
CA GLY A 127 -19.90 -23.38 12.83
C GLY A 127 -20.06 -23.28 11.30
N HIS A 128 -20.17 -22.05 10.77
CA HIS A 128 -20.28 -21.82 9.33
C HIS A 128 -19.02 -22.27 8.56
N LEU A 129 -17.83 -22.09 9.13
CA LEU A 129 -16.58 -22.49 8.49
C LEU A 129 -16.46 -24.01 8.44
N ILE A 130 -16.90 -24.69 9.50
CA ILE A 130 -16.93 -26.16 9.53
C ILE A 130 -17.93 -26.69 8.50
N ALA A 131 -19.12 -26.11 8.42
CA ALA A 131 -20.13 -26.50 7.44
C ALA A 131 -19.61 -26.34 6.00
N VAL A 132 -19.02 -25.19 5.68
CA VAL A 132 -18.38 -24.95 4.36
C VAL A 132 -17.25 -25.94 4.09
N GLY A 133 -16.47 -26.28 5.11
CA GLY A 133 -15.42 -27.29 5.01
C GLY A 133 -15.96 -28.68 4.68
N ILE A 134 -17.01 -29.14 5.36
CA ILE A 134 -17.64 -30.45 5.10
C ILE A 134 -18.21 -30.52 3.69
N VAL A 135 -18.95 -29.48 3.27
CA VAL A 135 -19.48 -29.38 1.90
C VAL A 135 -18.32 -29.42 0.88
N GLY A 136 -17.22 -28.74 1.19
CA GLY A 136 -16.03 -28.74 0.34
C GLY A 136 -15.37 -30.11 0.21
N ILE A 137 -15.33 -30.94 1.27
CA ILE A 137 -14.82 -32.32 1.18
C ILE A 137 -15.69 -33.18 0.27
N ILE A 138 -17.03 -33.09 0.42
CA ILE A 138 -17.97 -33.84 -0.42
C ILE A 138 -17.80 -33.44 -1.88
N LEU A 139 -17.78 -32.13 -2.14
CA LEU A 139 -17.58 -31.58 -3.48
C LEU A 139 -16.24 -32.03 -4.07
N SER A 140 -15.16 -31.91 -3.30
CA SER A 140 -13.83 -32.34 -3.69
C SER A 140 -13.76 -33.83 -4.04
N THR A 141 -14.47 -34.68 -3.29
CA THR A 141 -14.52 -36.12 -3.55
C THR A 141 -15.23 -36.38 -4.88
N ILE A 142 -16.35 -35.68 -5.14
CA ILE A 142 -17.07 -35.77 -6.41
C ILE A 142 -16.17 -35.32 -7.59
N LEU A 143 -15.35 -34.28 -7.38
CA LEU A 143 -14.42 -33.76 -8.40
C LEU A 143 -13.36 -34.79 -8.80
N ILE A 144 -12.81 -35.52 -7.83
CA ILE A 144 -11.78 -36.53 -8.07
C ILE A 144 -12.37 -37.74 -8.82
N VAL A 145 -13.58 -38.17 -8.45
CA VAL A 145 -14.23 -39.34 -9.08
C VAL A 145 -14.71 -39.01 -10.50
N ASN A 146 -15.19 -37.79 -10.75
CA ASN A 146 -15.71 -37.40 -12.05
C ASN A 146 -15.02 -36.12 -12.59
N PRO A 147 -13.91 -36.25 -13.33
CA PRO A 147 -13.14 -35.11 -13.83
C PRO A 147 -13.90 -34.26 -14.86
N ILE A 148 -14.89 -34.83 -15.56
CA ILE A 148 -15.72 -34.07 -16.50
C ILE A 148 -16.60 -33.08 -15.74
N PHE A 149 -17.25 -33.55 -14.67
CA PHE A 149 -18.04 -32.70 -13.78
C PHE A 149 -17.15 -31.65 -13.07
N ALA A 150 -15.94 -32.04 -12.72
CA ALA A 150 -14.96 -31.16 -12.10
C ALA A 150 -14.60 -29.98 -13.02
N GLY A 151 -14.36 -30.22 -14.32
CA GLY A 151 -14.11 -29.15 -15.29
C GLY A 151 -15.21 -28.08 -15.33
N PHE A 152 -16.48 -28.51 -15.32
CA PHE A 152 -17.62 -27.59 -15.29
C PHE A 152 -17.72 -26.81 -13.97
N THR A 153 -17.51 -27.49 -12.84
CA THR A 153 -17.54 -26.86 -11.51
C THR A 153 -16.43 -25.82 -11.36
N ILE A 154 -15.21 -26.15 -11.81
CA ILE A 154 -14.07 -25.24 -11.81
C ILE A 154 -14.40 -24.01 -12.65
N LEU A 155 -14.96 -24.21 -13.85
CA LEU A 155 -15.29 -23.11 -14.73
C LEU A 155 -16.34 -22.16 -14.13
N LEU A 156 -17.41 -22.71 -13.55
CA LEU A 156 -18.45 -21.92 -12.88
C LEU A 156 -17.89 -21.15 -11.68
N THR A 157 -17.16 -21.84 -10.81
CA THR A 157 -16.61 -21.23 -9.58
C THR A 157 -15.54 -20.20 -9.91
N THR A 158 -14.64 -20.47 -10.86
CA THR A 158 -13.67 -19.50 -11.35
C THR A 158 -14.35 -18.28 -11.97
N GLY A 159 -15.38 -18.46 -12.81
CA GLY A 159 -16.12 -17.33 -13.39
C GLY A 159 -16.75 -16.43 -12.30
N ILE A 160 -17.41 -17.03 -11.31
CA ILE A 160 -18.00 -16.30 -10.18
C ILE A 160 -16.92 -15.58 -9.36
N VAL A 161 -15.80 -16.25 -9.08
CA VAL A 161 -14.68 -15.68 -8.33
C VAL A 161 -14.04 -14.52 -9.09
N LEU A 162 -13.82 -14.65 -10.40
CA LEU A 162 -13.25 -13.58 -11.24
C LEU A 162 -14.14 -12.34 -11.25
N ILE A 163 -15.46 -12.52 -11.41
CA ILE A 163 -16.40 -11.40 -11.37
C ILE A 163 -16.40 -10.76 -9.98
N SER A 164 -16.49 -11.57 -8.92
CA SER A 164 -16.50 -11.08 -7.54
C SER A 164 -15.22 -10.31 -7.21
N SER A 165 -14.05 -10.88 -7.49
CA SER A 165 -12.74 -10.23 -7.32
C SER A 165 -12.61 -8.96 -8.17
N GLY A 166 -13.09 -8.99 -9.42
CA GLY A 166 -13.09 -7.81 -10.30
C GLY A 166 -13.92 -6.66 -9.72
N VAL A 167 -15.11 -6.97 -9.18
CA VAL A 167 -15.96 -5.99 -8.48
C VAL A 167 -15.25 -5.46 -7.22
N TYR A 168 -14.64 -6.32 -6.40
CA TYR A 168 -13.88 -5.88 -5.23
C TYR A 168 -12.72 -4.95 -5.62
N SER A 169 -11.92 -5.32 -6.62
CA SER A 169 -10.81 -4.49 -7.12
C SER A 169 -11.27 -3.16 -7.70
N PHE A 170 -12.40 -3.16 -8.41
CA PHE A 170 -13.02 -1.95 -8.92
C PHE A 170 -13.49 -1.02 -7.78
N LEU A 171 -14.21 -1.56 -6.79
CA LEU A 171 -14.66 -0.81 -5.61
C LEU A 171 -13.49 -0.26 -4.79
N LEU A 172 -12.43 -1.05 -4.60
CA LEU A 172 -11.21 -0.61 -3.92
C LEU A 172 -10.50 0.48 -4.71
N GLY A 173 -10.43 0.37 -6.05
CA GLY A 173 -9.89 1.42 -6.93
C GLY A 173 -10.64 2.75 -6.81
N LEU A 174 -11.97 2.70 -6.72
CA LEU A 174 -12.80 3.89 -6.49
C LEU A 174 -12.60 4.46 -5.08
N ARG A 175 -12.63 3.63 -4.03
CA ARG A 175 -12.41 4.07 -2.65
C ARG A 175 -11.01 4.66 -2.44
N PHE A 176 -9.98 4.14 -3.10
CA PHE A 176 -8.63 4.69 -3.04
C PHE A 176 -8.50 6.07 -3.71
N ARG A 177 -9.26 6.32 -4.78
CA ARG A 177 -9.33 7.66 -5.39
C ARG A 177 -9.88 8.68 -4.39
N THR A 178 -10.92 8.31 -3.65
CA THR A 178 -11.50 9.17 -2.60
C THR A 178 -10.53 9.38 -1.43
N LEU A 179 -9.83 8.34 -0.97
CA LEU A 179 -8.85 8.46 0.13
C LEU A 179 -7.63 9.33 -0.23
N ASN A 180 -7.15 9.25 -1.47
CA ASN A 180 -6.07 10.11 -1.95
C ASN A 180 -6.50 11.58 -2.01
N GLN A 181 -7.76 11.85 -2.41
CA GLN A 181 -8.32 13.21 -2.41
C GLN A 181 -8.47 13.77 -0.99
N LEU A 182 -8.94 12.97 -0.04
CA LEU A 182 -9.09 13.37 1.36
C LEU A 182 -7.73 13.62 2.04
N MET A 183 -6.71 12.81 1.74
CA MET A 183 -5.35 13.04 2.23
C MET A 183 -4.71 14.30 1.62
N LYS A 184 -4.96 14.59 0.33
CA LYS A 184 -4.51 15.85 -0.29
C LYS A 184 -5.19 17.07 0.35
N GLN A 185 -6.49 17.02 0.60
CA GLN A 185 -7.21 18.10 1.28
C GLN A 185 -6.77 18.30 2.72
N LYS A 186 -6.53 17.22 3.48
CA LYS A 186 -6.04 17.31 4.86
C LYS A 186 -4.60 17.85 4.94
N LYS A 187 -3.76 17.54 3.96
CA LYS A 187 -2.39 18.10 3.85
C LYS A 187 -2.43 19.60 3.55
N GLN A 188 -3.34 20.04 2.68
CA GLN A 188 -3.55 21.45 2.36
C GLN A 188 -4.12 22.22 3.56
N SER A 189 -5.21 21.72 4.17
CA SER A 189 -5.81 22.31 5.38
C SER A 189 -4.85 22.42 6.57
N ASN A 190 -3.94 21.44 6.75
CA ASN A 190 -2.88 21.53 7.76
C ASN A 190 -1.74 22.49 7.39
N SER A 191 -1.51 22.75 6.10
CA SER A 191 -0.52 23.73 5.64
C SER A 191 -1.06 25.16 5.76
N ASP A 192 -2.34 25.35 5.43
CA ASP A 192 -3.05 26.62 5.57
C ASP A 192 -3.17 27.01 7.06
N LYS A 193 -3.56 26.08 7.94
CA LYS A 193 -3.58 26.29 9.40
C LYS A 193 -2.19 26.56 10.00
N LYS A 194 -1.12 26.07 9.38
CA LYS A 194 0.25 26.32 9.82
C LYS A 194 0.69 27.74 9.41
N GLN A 195 0.31 28.20 8.23
CA GLN A 195 0.56 29.57 7.77
C GLN A 195 -0.25 30.60 8.55
N GLU A 196 -1.49 30.29 8.92
CA GLU A 196 -2.34 31.16 9.76
C GLU A 196 -1.71 31.35 11.15
N LYS A 197 -1.28 30.27 11.81
CA LYS A 197 -0.57 30.35 13.09
C LYS A 197 0.77 31.10 12.99
N THR A 198 1.55 30.90 11.93
CA THR A 198 2.81 31.62 11.72
C THR A 198 2.59 33.11 11.42
N SER A 199 1.47 33.47 10.79
CA SER A 199 1.10 34.87 10.51
C SER A 199 0.62 35.58 11.79
N GLU A 200 -0.12 34.90 12.66
CA GLU A 200 -0.50 35.44 13.97
C GLU A 200 0.71 35.65 14.90
N GLU A 201 1.72 34.78 14.80
CA GLU A 201 2.95 34.86 15.60
C GLU A 201 3.87 36.00 15.10
N THR A 202 4.00 36.21 13.78
CA THR A 202 4.76 37.34 13.22
C THR A 202 4.09 38.69 13.44
N VAL A 203 2.76 38.77 13.47
CA VAL A 203 2.04 40.01 13.78
C VAL A 203 2.19 40.38 15.26
N LYS A 204 2.14 39.39 16.18
CA LYS A 204 2.42 39.63 17.60
C LYS A 204 3.85 40.04 17.86
N ASP A 205 4.83 39.44 17.18
CA ASP A 205 6.24 39.73 17.38
C ASP A 205 6.63 41.12 16.83
N LYS A 206 6.05 41.54 15.70
CA LYS A 206 6.21 42.91 15.19
C LYS A 206 5.60 43.95 16.14
N SER A 207 4.39 43.71 16.64
CA SER A 207 3.74 44.63 17.59
C SER A 207 4.55 44.75 18.89
N ASN A 208 5.19 43.67 19.35
CA ASN A 208 5.98 43.69 20.58
C ASN A 208 7.35 44.35 20.40
N ASN A 209 7.92 44.30 19.19
CA ASN A 209 9.19 44.97 18.87
C ASN A 209 8.99 46.47 18.61
N GLU A 210 7.89 46.89 17.96
CA GLU A 210 7.58 48.32 17.78
C GLU A 210 7.36 49.04 19.12
N VAL A 211 6.70 48.39 20.09
CA VAL A 211 6.55 48.95 21.45
C VAL A 211 7.91 49.13 22.15
N LYS A 212 8.81 48.14 22.04
CA LYS A 212 10.15 48.22 22.65
C LYS A 212 11.08 49.26 22.00
N THR A 213 10.95 49.51 20.70
CA THR A 213 11.75 50.54 20.02
C THR A 213 11.34 51.94 20.44
N VAL A 214 10.04 52.18 20.66
CA VAL A 214 9.54 53.49 21.12
C VAL A 214 9.97 53.75 22.57
N ASP A 215 9.93 52.74 23.44
CA ASP A 215 10.36 52.87 24.84
C ASP A 215 11.87 53.15 24.98
N ASN A 216 12.70 52.59 24.08
CA ASN A 216 14.14 52.82 24.06
C ASN A 216 14.52 54.20 23.49
N GLU A 217 13.82 54.69 22.47
CA GLU A 217 14.04 56.06 21.95
C GLU A 217 13.64 57.13 22.98
N GLU A 218 12.56 56.91 23.75
CA GLU A 218 12.18 57.85 24.83
C GLU A 218 13.20 57.90 25.99
N THR A 219 13.96 56.83 26.23
CA THR A 219 14.99 56.79 27.29
C THR A 219 16.30 57.43 26.82
N GLU A 220 16.71 57.21 25.58
CA GLU A 220 17.94 57.80 25.02
C GLU A 220 17.84 59.33 24.79
N ILE A 221 16.65 59.84 24.43
CA ILE A 221 16.40 61.29 24.30
C ILE A 221 16.48 61.99 25.66
N LYS A 222 16.07 61.32 26.75
CA LYS A 222 16.17 61.89 28.11
C LYS A 222 17.60 61.96 28.60
N GLU A 223 18.44 60.96 28.30
CA GLU A 223 19.86 60.97 28.66
C GLU A 223 20.64 62.06 27.91
N ASN A 224 20.47 62.16 26.59
CA ASN A 224 21.19 63.16 25.79
C ASN A 224 20.77 64.61 26.11
N ASN A 225 19.49 64.88 26.41
CA ASN A 225 19.07 66.22 26.78
C ASN A 225 19.62 66.63 28.15
N VAL A 226 19.87 65.70 29.08
CA VAL A 226 20.54 66.00 30.35
C VAL A 226 22.01 66.34 30.12
N GLU A 227 22.70 65.63 29.21
CA GLU A 227 24.11 65.89 28.91
C GLU A 227 24.32 67.21 28.15
N VAL A 228 23.42 67.57 27.21
CA VAL A 228 23.48 68.83 26.46
C VAL A 228 23.20 70.04 27.35
N VAL A 229 22.22 69.97 28.26
CA VAL A 229 21.93 71.09 29.19
C VAL A 229 23.11 71.34 30.14
N VAL A 230 23.79 70.29 30.60
CA VAL A 230 25.00 70.42 31.44
C VAL A 230 26.18 70.99 30.65
N ALA A 231 26.29 70.70 29.35
CA ALA A 231 27.35 71.25 28.50
C ALA A 231 27.11 72.73 28.13
N GLU A 232 25.86 73.12 27.89
CA GLU A 232 25.49 74.47 27.44
C GLU A 232 25.68 75.52 28.55
N GLU A 233 25.38 75.16 29.81
CA GLU A 233 25.62 76.02 30.98
C GLU A 233 27.13 76.33 31.19
N VAL A 234 28.02 75.42 30.76
CA VAL A 234 29.49 75.61 30.88
C VAL A 234 30.06 76.45 29.73
N THR A 235 29.36 76.54 28.59
CA THR A 235 29.82 77.31 27.41
C THR A 235 29.32 78.74 27.35
N GLU A 236 28.13 79.06 27.88
CA GLU A 236 27.65 80.46 27.93
C GLU A 236 28.51 81.36 28.84
N GLU A 237 29.18 80.81 29.86
CA GLU A 237 30.11 81.58 30.69
C GLU A 237 31.38 81.99 29.91
N LYS A 238 31.72 81.31 28.80
CA LYS A 238 32.99 81.53 28.08
C LYS A 238 32.90 82.41 26.83
N ASP A 239 31.74 82.56 26.19
CA ASP A 239 31.63 83.28 24.91
C ASP A 239 31.10 84.72 24.98
N ALA A 240 30.51 85.15 26.10
CA ALA A 240 30.19 86.57 26.31
C ALA A 240 31.45 87.47 26.42
N SER A 241 32.64 86.87 26.54
CA SER A 241 33.92 87.58 26.70
C SER A 241 34.68 87.83 25.38
N LYS A 242 34.18 87.41 24.20
CA LYS A 242 35.03 87.33 22.99
C LYS A 242 34.32 87.75 21.69
N LYS A 243 34.56 89.00 21.26
CA LYS A 243 34.30 89.63 19.94
C LYS A 243 32.96 90.39 19.82
N ASP A 244 32.83 91.71 19.91
CA ASP A 244 33.74 92.86 20.10
C ASP A 244 34.93 93.02 19.15
N ASN A 245 35.07 92.19 18.12
CA ASN A 245 36.15 92.37 17.14
C ASN A 245 35.82 91.67 15.81
N VAL A 246 35.95 92.44 14.72
CA VAL A 246 35.93 92.04 13.30
C VAL A 246 34.58 92.18 12.56
N ILE A 247 34.20 93.43 12.29
CA ILE A 247 33.73 93.81 10.95
C ILE A 247 34.97 94.33 10.19
N HIS A 248 35.27 93.67 9.07
CA HIS A 248 36.36 93.90 8.12
C HIS A 248 36.38 95.37 7.62
N LEU A 249 37.56 95.99 7.45
CA LEU A 249 38.44 95.89 6.27
C LEU A 249 37.72 96.26 4.97
#